data_AF-A0A6I2A3M4-F1
#
_entry.id   AF-A0A6I2A3M4-F1
#
_cell.length_a   1.000
_cell.length_b   1.000
_cell.length_c   1.000
_cell.angle_alpha   90.00
_cell.angle_beta   90.00
_cell.angle_gamma   90.00
#
_symmetry.space_group_name_H-M   'P 1'
#
loop_
_entity.id
_entity.type
_entity.pdbx_description
1 polymer ?
#
loop_
_entity_poly.entity_id
_entity_poly.type
_entity_poly.pdbx_seq_one_letter_code
_entity_poly.pdbx_strand_id
1 'polypeptide(L)' 'CSPNFLIQESIETWGGFHAEILKEPIRWEDGYIIPPTKPGLGVELNEEVAARHPCIPIEAGAWMWDTPPDLQSKPA' A
#
# COMPACT_ATOMS: atom_id res chain seq x y z
N CYS A 1 21.70 4.36 0.24
CA CYS A 1 21.32 4.62 1.65
C CYS A 1 20.85 6.05 1.78
N SER A 2 19.77 6.28 2.54
CA SER A 2 19.25 7.62 2.85
C SER A 2 19.67 7.99 4.28
N PRO A 3 20.73 8.80 4.46
CA PRO A 3 21.33 9.03 5.79
C PRO A 3 20.44 9.84 6.75
N ASN A 4 19.39 10.45 6.22
CA ASN A 4 18.39 11.25 6.91
C ASN A 4 16.98 10.62 6.84
N PHE A 5 16.91 9.28 6.75
CA PHE A 5 15.65 8.53 6.77
C PHE A 5 15.01 8.58 8.17
N LEU A 6 13.74 8.99 8.22
CA LEU A 6 12.98 9.09 9.48
C LEU A 6 12.15 7.84 9.75
N ILE A 7 11.20 7.52 8.86
CA ILE A 7 10.26 6.40 9.01
C ILE A 7 9.72 5.97 7.63
N GLN A 8 9.22 4.73 7.53
CA GLN A 8 8.52 4.19 6.37
C GLN A 8 7.08 3.85 6.77
N GLU A 9 6.10 4.45 6.08
CA GLU A 9 4.70 4.07 6.22
C GLU A 9 4.50 2.62 5.77
N SER A 10 3.67 1.88 6.50
CA SER A 10 3.32 0.48 6.23
C SER A 10 1.81 0.30 6.37
N ILE A 11 1.23 -0.58 5.56
CA ILE A 11 -0.13 -1.07 5.79
C ILE A 11 -0.03 -2.23 6.77
N GLU A 12 -0.40 -1.96 8.02
CA GLU A 12 -0.21 -2.88 9.16
C GLU A 12 1.24 -3.41 9.21
N THR A 13 1.42 -4.73 9.19
CA THR A 13 2.72 -5.40 9.25
C THR A 13 3.09 -6.08 7.92
N TRP A 14 2.64 -5.54 6.79
CA TRP A 14 2.84 -6.11 5.44
C TRP A 14 2.24 -7.51 5.22
N GLY A 15 1.25 -7.88 6.04
CA GLY A 15 0.52 -9.14 5.93
C GLY A 15 -0.64 -9.10 4.91
N GLY A 16 -1.51 -10.12 4.99
CA GLY A 16 -2.71 -10.21 4.15
C GLY A 16 -2.39 -10.22 2.65
N PHE A 17 -3.13 -9.45 1.87
CA PHE A 17 -2.94 -9.38 0.42
C PHE A 17 -1.55 -8.86 0.02
N HIS A 18 -0.93 -7.99 0.82
CA HIS A 18 0.42 -7.47 0.56
C HIS A 18 1.49 -8.56 0.64
N ALA A 19 1.26 -9.59 1.46
CA ALA A 19 2.10 -10.78 1.50
C ALA A 19 1.77 -11.75 0.36
N GLU A 20 0.48 -11.97 0.06
CA GLU A 20 0.04 -12.91 -0.97
C GLU A 20 0.47 -12.50 -2.39
N ILE A 21 0.42 -11.19 -2.69
CA ILE A 21 0.73 -10.66 -4.03
C ILE A 21 2.21 -10.76 -4.39
N LEU A 22 3.09 -11.09 -3.44
CA LEU A 22 4.51 -11.32 -3.65
C LEU A 22 4.82 -12.82 -3.49
N LYS A 23 5.80 -13.32 -4.26
CA LYS A 23 6.28 -14.71 -4.06
C LYS A 23 6.95 -14.90 -2.70
N GLU A 24 7.57 -13.84 -2.19
CA GLU A 24 8.12 -13.78 -0.84
C GLU A 24 7.67 -12.48 -0.18
N PRO A 25 7.11 -12.54 1.05
CA PRO A 25 6.58 -11.37 1.72
C PRO A 25 7.70 -10.43 2.19
N ILE A 26 7.36 -9.14 2.32
CA ILE A 26 8.23 -8.18 3.00
C ILE A 26 8.34 -8.59 4.47
N ARG A 27 9.57 -8.71 4.97
CA ARG A 27 9.84 -9.12 6.35
C ARG A 27 9.64 -7.94 7.29
N TRP A 28 8.70 -8.09 8.21
CA TRP A 28 8.41 -7.14 9.28
C TRP A 28 8.71 -7.80 10.63
N GLU A 29 9.46 -7.12 11.51
CA GLU A 29 9.83 -7.61 12.84
C GLU A 29 9.91 -6.45 13.84
N ASP A 30 9.22 -6.59 14.98
CA ASP A 30 9.29 -5.67 16.13
C ASP A 30 9.16 -4.17 15.81
N GLY A 31 8.32 -3.81 14.82
CA GLY A 31 8.13 -2.42 14.40
C GLY A 31 8.98 -2.00 13.21
N TYR A 32 9.80 -2.89 12.66
CA TYR A 32 10.77 -2.58 11.61
C TYR A 32 10.54 -3.41 10.35
N ILE A 33 10.79 -2.79 9.19
CA ILE A 33 10.94 -3.49 7.92
C ILE A 33 12.39 -3.94 7.80
N ILE A 34 12.62 -5.23 7.56
CA ILE A 34 13.95 -5.78 7.32
C ILE A 34 14.23 -5.74 5.81
N PRO A 35 15.19 -4.91 5.34
CA PRO A 35 15.42 -4.76 3.91
C PRO A 35 15.80 -6.09 3.25
N PRO A 36 15.22 -6.43 2.08
CA PRO A 36 15.58 -7.64 1.37
C PRO A 36 17.03 -7.58 0.88
N THR A 37 17.69 -8.74 0.83
CA THR A 37 19.09 -8.87 0.39
C THR A 37 19.23 -9.34 -1.06
N LYS A 38 18.11 -9.67 -1.71
CA LYS A 38 18.07 -10.10 -3.11
C LYS A 38 18.32 -8.92 -4.07
N PRO A 39 18.83 -9.18 -5.29
CA PRO A 39 19.06 -8.13 -6.27
C PRO A 39 17.79 -7.34 -6.65
N GLY A 40 17.99 -6.13 -7.16
CA GLY A 40 16.90 -5.26 -7.62
C GLY A 40 16.05 -4.74 -6.46
N LEU A 41 14.73 -4.80 -6.60
CA LEU A 41 13.78 -4.41 -5.55
C LEU A 41 13.71 -5.43 -4.40
N GLY A 42 14.30 -6.62 -4.58
CA GLY A 42 14.30 -7.68 -3.58
C GLY A 42 12.96 -8.41 -3.40
N VAL A 43 12.00 -8.20 -4.31
CA VAL A 43 10.68 -8.84 -4.33
C VAL A 43 10.35 -9.32 -5.75
N GLU A 44 9.44 -10.28 -5.86
CA GLU A 44 8.91 -10.77 -7.14
C GLU A 44 7.39 -10.86 -7.05
N LEU A 45 6.69 -10.37 -8.08
CA LEU A 45 5.24 -10.40 -8.15
C LEU A 45 4.74 -11.84 -8.31
N ASN A 46 3.70 -12.20 -7.57
CA ASN A 46 2.93 -13.40 -7.83
C ASN A 46 1.83 -13.10 -8.87
N GLU A 47 2.15 -13.31 -10.15
CA GLU A 47 1.24 -12.99 -11.26
C GLU A 47 -0.06 -13.81 -11.23
N GLU A 48 -0.03 -15.04 -10.69
CA GLU A 48 -1.23 -15.86 -10.53
C GLU A 48 -2.20 -15.26 -9.50
N VAL A 49 -1.67 -14.67 -8.42
CA VAL A 49 -2.47 -13.90 -7.46
C VAL A 49 -2.99 -12.64 -8.15
N ALA A 50 -2.13 -11.86 -8.80
CA ALA A 50 -2.55 -10.64 -9.49
C ALA A 50 -3.69 -10.89 -10.49
N ALA A 51 -3.60 -11.95 -11.30
CA ALA A 51 -4.61 -12.30 -12.30
C ALA A 51 -5.98 -12.65 -11.70
N ARG A 52 -6.02 -13.13 -10.45
CA ARG A 52 -7.26 -13.43 -9.72
C ARG A 52 -7.96 -12.17 -9.16
N HIS A 53 -7.27 -11.03 -9.11
CA HIS A 53 -7.76 -9.77 -8.54
C HIS A 53 -7.76 -8.65 -9.58
N PRO A 54 -8.61 -8.71 -10.63
CA PRO A 54 -8.71 -7.65 -11.63
C PRO A 54 -9.21 -6.36 -11.00
N CYS A 55 -8.60 -5.23 -11.40
CA CYS A 55 -9.06 -3.90 -10.97
C CYS A 55 -10.42 -3.62 -11.60
N ILE A 56 -11.42 -3.39 -10.74
CA ILE A 56 -12.75 -2.99 -11.18
C ILE A 56 -12.77 -1.46 -11.27
N PRO A 57 -13.19 -0.89 -12.42
CA PRO A 57 -13.32 0.56 -12.54
C PRO A 57 -14.26 1.10 -11.47
N ILE A 58 -13.84 2.18 -10.85
CA ILE A 58 -14.65 2.99 -9.95
C ILE A 58 -14.93 4.33 -10.61
N GLU A 59 -16.06 4.93 -10.24
CA GLU A 59 -16.45 6.23 -10.80
C GLU A 59 -15.43 7.32 -10.42
N ALA A 60 -15.05 8.14 -11.40
CA ALA A 60 -14.17 9.27 -11.17
C ALA A 60 -14.85 10.24 -10.20
N GLY A 61 -14.22 10.45 -9.04
CA GLY A 61 -14.78 11.27 -7.96
C GLY A 61 -15.11 10.50 -6.68
N ALA A 62 -15.15 9.15 -6.70
CA ALA A 62 -15.48 8.33 -5.52
C ALA A 62 -14.56 8.53 -4.28
N TRP A 63 -13.38 9.12 -4.47
CA TRP A 63 -12.41 9.43 -3.40
C TRP A 63 -12.29 10.91 -3.08
N MET A 64 -12.94 11.77 -3.87
CA MET A 64 -13.00 13.19 -3.59
C MET A 64 -14.14 13.40 -2.62
N TRP A 65 -13.84 14.08 -1.52
CA TRP A 65 -14.89 14.53 -0.62
C TRP A 65 -15.61 15.70 -1.31
N ASP A 66 -16.85 15.49 -1.78
CA ASP A 66 -17.59 16.46 -2.61
C ASP A 66 -17.75 17.85 -1.97
N THR A 67 -17.67 17.94 -0.64
CA THR A 67 -17.80 19.21 0.08
C THR A 67 -17.06 19.20 1.41
N PRO A 68 -16.08 20.10 1.64
CA PRO A 68 -15.44 20.27 2.95
C PRO A 68 -16.49 20.33 4.08
N PRO A 69 -16.28 19.66 5.23
CA PRO A 69 -17.29 19.55 6.29
C PRO A 69 -17.85 20.91 6.78
N ASP A 70 -17.07 21.98 6.67
CA ASP A 70 -17.41 23.35 7.05
C ASP A 70 -18.34 24.08 6.04
N LEU A 71 -18.52 23.51 4.85
CA LEU A 71 -19.40 24.03 3.79
C LEU A 71 -20.70 23.22 3.63
N GLN A 72 -20.82 22.07 4.31
CA GLN A 72 -21.99 21.18 4.20
C GLN A 72 -23.27 21.74 4.85
N SER A 73 -23.16 22.75 5.72
CA SER A 73 -24.29 23.29 6.50
C SER A 73 -24.60 24.79 6.25
N LYS A 74 -23.96 25.45 5.29
CA LYS A 74 -24.26 26.86 4.97
C LYS A 74 -25.37 26.95 3.92
N PRO A 75 -26.51 27.61 4.18
CA PRO A 75 -27.45 27.94 3.11
C PRO A 75 -26.79 28.93 2.14
N ALA A 76 -27.16 28.80 0.87
CA ALA A 76 -26.69 29.66 -0.23
C ALA A 76 -27.04 31.14 -0.02
#